data_AF-A0A9Q9M0L4-F1
#
_entry.id   AF-A0A9Q9M0L4-F1
#
_cell.length_a   1.000
_cell.length_b   1.000
_cell.length_c   1.000
_cell.angle_alpha   90.00
_cell.angle_beta   90.00
_cell.angle_gamma   90.00
#
_symmetry.space_group_name_H-M   'P 1'
#
loop_
_entity.id
_entity.type
_entity.pdbx_description
1 polymer ?
#
loop_
_entity_poly.entity_id
_entity_poly.type
_entity_poly.pdbx_seq_one_letter_code
_entity_poly.pdbx_strand_id
1 'polypeptide(L)'
;MEKDLAGLPGHEPLREILQETAQDLRQIARENRDPSKPRGKARSLNSAERSYRPIVAVAPERQAAATTQALAVLEETQTKLLRSAENSPARSIVRYQRIAAAIDSSKVLLRSA
;
A
#
# COMPACT_ATOMS: atom_id res chain seq x y z
N MET A 1 2.71 -9.81 -8.94
CA MET A 1 1.86 -9.50 -7.77
C MET A 1 1.45 -10.72 -6.95
N GLU A 2 1.02 -11.85 -7.52
CA GLU A 2 0.90 -13.08 -6.72
C GLU A 2 2.26 -13.71 -6.39
N LYS A 3 3.27 -13.52 -7.24
CA LYS A 3 4.54 -14.25 -7.16
C LYS A 3 5.53 -13.72 -6.09
N ASP A 4 5.52 -12.43 -5.77
CA ASP A 4 6.38 -11.87 -4.70
C ASP A 4 5.84 -12.15 -3.28
N LEU A 5 4.57 -12.54 -3.18
CA LEU A 5 3.96 -12.99 -1.93
C LEU A 5 3.89 -14.54 -1.83
N ALA A 6 4.17 -15.25 -2.92
CA ALA A 6 4.08 -16.72 -2.99
C ALA A 6 5.32 -17.45 -2.44
N GLY A 7 6.41 -16.73 -2.14
CA GLY A 7 7.65 -17.30 -1.60
C GLY A 7 7.75 -17.35 -0.07
N LEU A 8 6.67 -17.08 0.67
CA LEU A 8 6.70 -16.89 2.12
C LEU A 8 5.89 -17.97 2.86
N PRO A 9 6.41 -19.20 3.05
CA PRO A 9 5.79 -20.14 3.95
C PRO A 9 5.85 -19.61 5.41
N GLY A 10 4.69 -19.46 6.06
CA GLY A 10 4.55 -19.18 7.50
C GLY A 10 4.28 -17.72 7.92
N HIS A 11 3.67 -16.89 7.07
CA HIS A 11 3.50 -15.44 7.31
C HIS A 11 2.14 -14.90 6.84
N GLU A 12 1.07 -15.66 7.06
CA GLU A 12 -0.31 -15.31 6.73
C GLU A 12 -0.72 -13.92 7.26
N PRO A 13 -0.41 -13.52 8.53
CA PRO A 13 -0.81 -12.21 9.05
C PRO A 13 -0.17 -11.03 8.32
N LEU A 14 1.10 -11.15 7.92
CA LEU A 14 1.79 -10.08 7.19
C LEU A 14 1.16 -9.87 5.81
N ARG A 15 0.87 -10.98 5.11
CA ARG A 15 0.29 -10.95 3.78
C ARG A 15 -1.11 -10.35 3.82
N GLU A 16 -1.90 -10.72 4.82
CA GLU A 16 -3.25 -10.18 5.06
C GLU A 16 -3.21 -8.68 5.27
N ILE A 17 -2.38 -8.19 6.20
CA ILE A 17 -2.23 -6.74 6.45
C ILE A 17 -1.93 -5.99 5.15
N LEU A 18 -0.95 -6.45 4.37
CA LEU A 18 -0.59 -5.77 3.11
C LEU A 18 -1.69 -5.85 2.05
N GLN A 19 -2.44 -6.95 2.00
CA GLN A 19 -3.56 -7.11 1.08
C GLN A 19 -4.72 -6.19 1.44
N GLU A 20 -5.05 -6.06 2.72
CA GLU A 20 -6.05 -5.13 3.26
C GLU A 20 -5.66 -3.69 2.93
N THR A 21 -4.45 -3.26 3.31
CA THR A 21 -3.95 -1.91 2.98
C THR A 21 -4.05 -1.60 1.50
N ALA A 22 -3.66 -2.55 0.64
CA ALA A 22 -3.75 -2.37 -0.81
C ALA A 22 -5.20 -2.30 -1.32
N GLN A 23 -6.16 -2.94 -0.64
CA GLN A 23 -7.59 -2.82 -0.94
C GLN A 23 -8.12 -1.45 -0.52
N ASP A 24 -7.80 -0.99 0.68
CA ASP A 24 -8.24 0.30 1.21
C ASP A 24 -7.75 1.47 0.37
N LEU A 25 -6.46 1.47 0.00
CA LEU A 25 -5.90 2.49 -0.89
C LEU A 25 -6.56 2.48 -2.27
N ARG A 26 -6.92 1.30 -2.81
CA ARG A 26 -7.66 1.21 -4.06
C ARG A 26 -9.08 1.75 -3.92
N GLN A 27 -9.71 1.54 -2.78
CA GLN A 27 -11.05 2.03 -2.51
C GLN A 27 -11.05 3.56 -2.43
N ILE A 28 -10.11 4.14 -1.68
CA ILE A 28 -9.91 5.60 -1.58
C ILE A 28 -9.72 6.23 -2.97
N ALA A 29 -8.88 5.63 -3.83
CA ALA A 29 -8.65 6.13 -5.18
C ALA A 29 -9.90 6.04 -6.07
N ARG A 30 -10.77 5.04 -5.85
CA ARG A 30 -12.03 4.89 -6.60
C ARG A 30 -13.09 5.88 -6.13
N GLU A 31 -13.20 6.12 -4.84
CA GLU A 31 -14.16 7.06 -4.24
C GLU A 31 -13.85 8.52 -4.61
N ASN A 32 -12.56 8.83 -4.76
CA ASN A 32 -12.09 10.15 -5.14
C ASN A 32 -11.76 10.27 -6.64
N ARG A 33 -12.27 9.36 -7.47
CA ARG A 33 -11.98 9.30 -8.91
C ARG A 33 -12.38 10.59 -9.65
N ASP A 34 -11.53 11.00 -10.58
CA ASP A 34 -11.87 11.96 -11.65
C ASP A 34 -12.69 11.27 -12.77
N PRO A 35 -13.96 11.64 -13.00
CA PRO A 35 -14.77 11.07 -14.07
C PRO A 35 -14.30 11.51 -15.46
N SER A 36 -13.61 12.66 -15.57
CA SER A 36 -13.11 13.21 -16.84
C SER A 36 -11.87 12.47 -17.36
N LYS A 37 -11.19 11.69 -16.50
CA LYS A 37 -9.98 10.95 -16.86
C LYS A 37 -10.28 9.46 -17.08
N PRO A 38 -9.73 8.85 -18.16
CA PRO A 38 -9.82 7.42 -18.36
C PRO A 38 -8.94 6.66 -17.35
N ARG A 39 -9.23 5.38 -17.16
CA ARG A 39 -8.41 4.49 -16.34
C ARG A 39 -7.07 4.24 -17.04
N GLY A 40 -5.97 4.53 -16.35
CA GLY A 40 -4.62 4.32 -16.88
C GLY A 40 -4.12 2.90 -16.66
N LYS A 41 -3.14 2.46 -17.46
CA LYS A 41 -2.34 1.26 -17.15
C LYS A 41 -0.97 1.74 -16.71
N ALA A 42 -0.61 1.49 -15.44
CA ALA A 42 0.73 1.78 -14.97
C ALA A 42 1.71 0.75 -15.57
N ARG A 43 2.82 1.24 -16.13
CA ARG A 43 3.97 0.40 -16.51
C ARG A 43 5.14 0.81 -15.61
N SER A 44 5.75 -0.15 -14.93
CA SER A 44 7.02 0.11 -14.25
C SER A 44 8.10 0.29 -15.32
N LEU A 45 8.89 1.36 -15.22
CA LEU A 45 10.00 1.63 -16.13
C LEU A 45 11.21 0.70 -15.87
N ASN A 46 11.32 0.16 -14.65
CA ASN A 46 12.53 -0.52 -14.15
C ASN A 46 12.30 -1.97 -13.69
N SER A 47 11.08 -2.50 -13.83
CA SER A 47 10.77 -3.86 -13.36
C SER A 47 10.19 -4.71 -14.48
N ALA A 48 10.60 -5.99 -14.55
CA ALA A 48 9.89 -7.04 -15.28
C ALA A 48 8.45 -7.28 -14.76
N GLU A 49 8.07 -6.57 -13.69
CA GLU A 49 6.73 -6.56 -13.11
C GLU A 49 5.75 -5.71 -13.92
N ARG A 50 4.97 -6.40 -14.75
CA ARG A 50 3.79 -5.83 -15.40
C ARG A 50 2.62 -5.87 -14.43
N SER A 51 2.22 -4.71 -13.90
CA SER A 51 0.91 -4.59 -13.25
C SER A 51 -0.17 -4.41 -14.32
N TYR A 52 -1.04 -5.41 -14.47
CA TYR A 52 -2.19 -5.33 -15.38
C TYR A 52 -3.39 -4.59 -14.76
N ARG A 53 -3.32 -4.23 -13.47
CA ARG A 53 -4.42 -3.57 -12.76
C ARG A 53 -4.52 -2.11 -13.19
N PRO A 54 -5.70 -1.66 -13.66
CA PRO A 54 -5.88 -0.27 -14.07
C PRO A 54 -5.74 0.67 -12.87
N ILE A 55 -4.96 1.74 -13.02
CA ILE A 55 -4.91 2.86 -12.10
C ILE A 55 -6.04 3.85 -12.40
N VAL A 56 -6.50 4.54 -11.38
CA VAL A 56 -7.58 5.52 -11.45
C VAL A 56 -7.01 6.87 -11.04
N ALA A 57 -7.28 7.91 -11.83
CA ALA A 57 -6.90 9.27 -11.47
C ALA A 57 -7.83 9.80 -10.39
N VAL A 58 -7.26 10.46 -9.38
CA VAL A 58 -8.00 11.18 -8.34
C VAL A 58 -8.32 12.59 -8.86
N ALA A 59 -9.53 13.06 -8.60
CA ALA A 59 -9.96 14.41 -8.98
C ALA A 59 -9.13 15.46 -8.24
N PRO A 60 -8.63 16.53 -8.90
CA PRO A 60 -7.79 17.54 -8.25
C PRO A 60 -8.42 18.14 -6.99
N GLU A 61 -9.73 18.41 -7.03
CA GLU A 61 -10.50 18.96 -5.91
C GLU A 61 -10.64 17.98 -4.74
N ARG A 62 -10.45 16.67 -4.97
CA ARG A 62 -10.48 15.63 -3.94
C ARG A 62 -9.10 15.13 -3.53
N GLN A 63 -8.03 15.66 -4.12
CA GLN A 63 -6.66 15.20 -3.87
C GLN A 63 -6.29 15.30 -2.39
N ALA A 64 -6.57 16.45 -1.74
CA ALA A 64 -6.28 16.63 -0.30
C ALA A 64 -7.03 15.63 0.59
N ALA A 65 -8.31 15.36 0.29
CA ALA A 65 -9.11 14.39 1.02
C ALA A 65 -8.58 12.96 0.83
N ALA A 66 -8.28 12.57 -0.42
CA ALA A 66 -7.71 11.27 -0.74
C ALA A 66 -6.34 11.05 -0.08
N THR A 67 -5.48 12.06 -0.08
CA THR A 67 -4.18 12.02 0.61
C THR A 67 -4.35 11.84 2.11
N THR A 68 -5.28 12.57 2.74
CA THR A 68 -5.55 12.45 4.18
C THR A 68 -6.05 11.05 4.55
N GLN A 69 -6.98 10.51 3.77
CA GLN A 69 -7.48 9.14 3.95
C GLN A 69 -6.37 8.09 3.77
N ALA A 70 -5.54 8.26 2.73
CA ALA A 70 -4.42 7.35 2.47
C ALA A 70 -3.39 7.37 3.60
N LEU A 71 -3.06 8.55 4.14
CA LEU A 71 -2.14 8.68 5.28
C LEU A 71 -2.67 7.95 6.52
N ALA A 72 -3.97 8.07 6.83
CA ALA A 72 -4.59 7.37 7.95
C ALA A 72 -4.50 5.84 7.80
N VAL A 73 -4.79 5.30 6.60
CA VAL A 73 -4.65 3.86 6.31
C VAL A 73 -3.20 3.39 6.47
N LEU A 74 -2.23 4.18 5.98
CA LEU A 74 -0.81 3.84 6.12
C LEU A 74 -0.32 3.89 7.58
N GLU A 75 -0.89 4.78 8.40
CA GLU A 75 -0.60 4.86 9.84
C GLU A 75 -1.15 3.67 10.61
N GLU A 76 -2.39 3.29 10.35
CA GLU A 76 -2.98 2.08 10.93
C GLU A 76 -2.19 0.84 10.50
N THR A 77 -1.81 0.75 9.23
CA THR A 77 -1.03 -0.37 8.70
C THR A 77 0.33 -0.49 9.40
N GLN A 78 1.04 0.62 9.58
CA GLN A 78 2.31 0.63 10.30
C GLN A 78 2.12 0.12 11.73
N THR A 79 1.05 0.57 12.41
CA THR A 79 0.73 0.14 13.77
C THR A 79 0.44 -1.36 13.83
N LYS A 80 -0.35 -1.89 12.88
CA LYS A 80 -0.63 -3.33 12.76
C LYS A 80 0.66 -4.13 12.56
N LEU A 81 1.55 -3.70 11.66
CA LEU A 81 2.82 -4.37 11.40
C LEU A 81 3.73 -4.42 12.62
N LEU A 82 3.87 -3.31 13.35
CA LEU A 82 4.72 -3.25 14.53
C LEU A 82 4.15 -4.12 15.67
N ARG A 83 2.83 -4.08 15.89
CA ARG A 83 2.15 -4.96 16.85
C ARG A 83 2.30 -6.44 16.46
N SER A 84 2.18 -6.77 15.18
CA SER A 84 2.41 -8.13 14.69
C SER A 84 3.86 -8.56 14.86
N ALA A 85 4.82 -7.64 14.75
CA ALA A 85 6.23 -7.91 15.03
C ALA A 85 6.44 -8.33 16.49
N GLU A 86 5.87 -7.60 17.45
CA GLU A 86 5.97 -7.90 18.88
C GLU A 86 5.45 -9.31 19.23
N ASN A 87 4.41 -9.77 18.55
CA ASN A 87 3.80 -11.09 18.75
C ASN A 87 4.42 -12.19 17.88
N SER A 88 5.44 -11.87 17.08
CA SER A 88 6.05 -12.81 16.14
C SER A 88 7.37 -13.40 16.67
N PRO A 89 7.78 -14.58 16.18
CA PRO A 89 9.12 -15.12 16.45
C PRO A 89 10.22 -14.13 16.05
N ALA A 90 11.33 -14.11 16.79
CA ALA A 90 12.44 -13.15 16.62
C ALA A 90 12.94 -13.00 15.17
N ARG A 91 12.92 -14.09 14.38
CA ARG A 91 13.33 -14.11 12.96
C ARG A 91 12.41 -13.29 12.04
N SER A 92 11.15 -13.11 12.41
CA SER A 92 10.15 -12.38 11.62
C SER A 92 10.09 -10.89 11.97
N ILE A 93 10.49 -10.49 13.18
CA ILE A 93 10.46 -9.11 13.69
C ILE A 93 11.15 -8.14 12.71
N VAL A 94 12.36 -8.50 12.28
CA VAL A 94 13.16 -7.68 11.36
C VAL A 94 12.43 -7.44 10.04
N ARG A 95 11.61 -8.40 9.58
CA ARG A 95 10.85 -8.27 8.33
C ARG A 95 9.70 -7.27 8.49
N TYR A 96 8.91 -7.39 9.55
CA TYR A 96 7.83 -6.45 9.85
C TYR A 96 8.36 -5.02 10.01
N GLN A 97 9.47 -4.84 10.73
CA GLN A 97 10.10 -3.53 10.93
C GLN A 97 10.59 -2.91 9.62
N ARG A 98 11.21 -3.69 8.72
CA ARG A 98 11.64 -3.20 7.40
C ARG A 98 10.48 -2.72 6.55
N ILE A 99 9.36 -3.45 6.56
CA ILE A 99 8.16 -3.07 5.80
C ILE A 99 7.50 -1.83 6.43
N ALA A 100 7.44 -1.75 7.76
CA ALA A 100 6.95 -0.57 8.47
C ALA A 100 7.76 0.70 8.12
N ALA A 101 9.10 0.59 8.02
CA ALA A 101 9.96 1.69 7.58
C ALA A 101 9.71 2.10 6.11
N ALA A 102 9.46 1.13 5.22
CA ALA A 102 9.12 1.42 3.82
C ALA A 102 7.75 2.14 3.68
N ILE A 103 6.79 1.79 4.54
CA ILE A 103 5.50 2.50 4.62
C ILE A 103 5.70 3.94 5.05
N ASP A 104 6.55 4.19 6.04
CA ASP A 104 6.85 5.55 6.50
C ASP A 104 7.45 6.41 5.38
N SER A 105 8.41 5.86 4.62
CA SER A 105 8.94 6.52 3.42
C SER A 105 7.85 6.84 2.38
N SER A 106 6.84 5.99 2.24
CA SER A 106 5.72 6.23 1.32
C SER A 106 4.81 7.38 1.80
N LYS A 107 4.65 7.56 3.11
CA LYS A 107 3.92 8.70 3.68
C LYS A 107 4.62 10.03 3.41
N VAL A 108 5.96 10.05 3.45
CA VAL A 108 6.75 11.24 3.10
C VAL A 108 6.44 11.66 1.66
N LEU A 109 6.44 10.72 0.71
CA LEU A 109 6.10 11.00 -0.69
C LEU A 109 4.70 11.60 -0.85
N LEU A 110 3.71 11.10 -0.10
CA LEU A 110 2.34 11.61 -0.15
C LEU A 110 2.20 13.02 0.45
N ARG A 111 3.02 13.37 1.44
CA ARG A 111 3.01 14.70 2.06
C ARG A 111 3.69 15.76 1.19
N SER A 112 4.60 15.35 0.31
CA SER A 112 5.34 16.25 -0.60
C SER A 112 4.66 16.48 -1.95
N ALA A 113 3.55 15.81 -2.22
CA ALA A 113 2.83 15.82 -3.51
C ALA A 113 1.65 16.80 -3.56
#